data_AF-A0AA88HU99-F1
#
_entry.id   AF-A0AA88HU99-F1
#
_cell.length_a   1.000
_cell.length_b   1.000
_cell.length_c   1.000
_cell.angle_alpha   90.00
_cell.angle_beta   90.00
_cell.angle_gamma   90.00
#
_symmetry.space_group_name_H-M   'P 1'
#
loop_
_entity.id
_entity.type
_entity.pdbx_description
1 polymer ?
#
loop_
_entity_poly.entity_id
_entity_poly.type
_entity_poly.pdbx_seq_one_letter_code
_entity_poly.pdbx_strand_id
1 'polypeptide(L)' 'LITAEIIVHVKSDRFFTILADETTDIKKQEQMAIEVRFSDSKTLQIWVEFIEFAIVEDL' A
#
# COMPACT_ATOMS: atom_id res chain seq x y z
N LEU A 1 -9.03 -0.75 4.95
CA LEU A 1 -9.70 -2.09 4.87
C LEU A 1 -9.01 -2.92 3.78
N ILE A 2 -8.25 -3.96 4.13
CA ILE A 2 -7.53 -4.78 3.14
C ILE A 2 -8.53 -5.62 2.34
N THR A 3 -8.55 -5.48 1.02
CA THR A 3 -9.49 -6.20 0.15
C THR A 3 -9.03 -7.64 -0.08
N ALA A 4 -9.99 -8.55 -0.29
CA ALA A 4 -9.70 -9.94 -0.65
C ALA A 4 -8.87 -10.05 -1.94
N GLU A 5 -9.03 -9.08 -2.85
CA GLU A 5 -8.30 -9.00 -4.11
C GLU A 5 -6.81 -8.74 -3.92
N ILE A 6 -6.43 -7.80 -3.04
CA ILE A 6 -5.02 -7.56 -2.69
C ILE A 6 -4.40 -8.83 -2.09
N ILE A 7 -5.14 -9.55 -1.25
CA ILE A 7 -4.68 -10.81 -0.63
C ILE A 7 -4.45 -11.88 -1.69
N VAL A 8 -5.31 -11.98 -2.72
CA VAL A 8 -5.13 -12.94 -3.81
C VAL A 8 -3.85 -12.64 -4.58
N HIS A 9 -3.61 -11.38 -4.96
CA HIS A 9 -2.41 -10.98 -5.70
C HIS A 9 -1.13 -11.20 -4.88
N VAL A 10 -1.11 -10.77 -3.62
CA VAL A 10 0.02 -10.98 -2.71
C VAL A 10 0.32 -12.47 -2.50
N LYS A 11 -0.71 -13.33 -2.44
CA LYS A 11 -0.53 -14.77 -2.30
C LYS A 11 -0.11 -15.47 -3.60
N SER A 12 -0.47 -14.92 -4.76
CA SER A 12 -0.08 -15.49 -6.06
C SER A 12 1.34 -15.12 -6.46
N ASP A 13 1.84 -13.97 -6.01
CA ASP A 13 3.18 -13.50 -6.34
C ASP A 13 4.22 -13.91 -5.30
N ARG A 14 5.45 -14.12 -5.77
CA ARG A 14 6.56 -14.63 -4.94
C ARG A 14 7.13 -13.57 -4.00
N PHE A 15 7.00 -12.30 -4.36
CA PHE A 15 7.59 -11.17 -3.67
C PHE A 15 6.63 -9.99 -3.68
N PHE A 16 6.49 -9.36 -2.52
CA PHE A 16 5.77 -8.11 -2.35
C PHE A 16 6.51 -7.23 -1.34
N THR A 17 6.23 -5.94 -1.35
CA THR A 17 6.67 -5.00 -0.33
C THR A 17 5.50 -4.14 0.10
N ILE A 18 5.51 -3.73 1.36
CA ILE A 18 4.60 -2.71 1.89
C ILE A 18 5.42 -1.44 2.02
N LEU A 19 4.88 -0.33 1.56
CA LEU A 19 5.46 0.99 1.76
C LEU A 19 4.53 1.82 2.64
N ALA A 20 5.17 2.57 3.52
CA ALA A 20 4.57 3.48 4.46
C ALA A 20 5.36 4.79 4.33
N ASP A 21 4.69 5.85 3.89
CA ASP A 21 5.32 7.16 3.67
C ASP A 21 4.57 8.25 4.43
N GLU A 22 5.30 9.16 5.04
CA GLU A 22 4.73 10.30 5.76
C GLU A 22 4.20 11.33 4.76
N THR A 23 2.98 11.79 4.97
CA THR A 23 2.35 12.79 4.12
C THR A 23 1.42 13.69 4.92
N THR A 24 1.00 14.79 4.32
CA THR A 24 0.11 15.75 4.94
C THR A 24 -1.05 16.06 3.98
N ASP A 25 -2.28 15.97 4.49
CA ASP A 25 -3.44 16.28 3.67
C ASP A 25 -3.62 17.81 3.44
N ILE A 26 -4.62 18.17 2.63
CA ILE A 26 -4.93 19.59 2.33
C ILE A 26 -5.40 20.39 3.56
N LYS A 27 -5.81 19.71 4.65
CA LYS A 27 -6.20 20.33 5.92
C LYS A 27 -5.04 20.41 6.91
N LYS A 28 -3.83 20.01 6.50
CA LYS A 28 -2.62 19.94 7.33
C LYS A 28 -2.65 18.82 8.39
N GLN A 29 -3.47 17.79 8.19
CA GLN A 29 -3.46 16.58 9.02
C GLN A 29 -2.27 15.70 8.60
N GLU A 30 -1.41 15.37 9.54
CA GLU A 30 -0.35 14.37 9.34
C GLU A 30 -0.95 12.97 9.26
N GLN A 31 -0.49 12.21 8.27
CA GLN A 31 -0.97 10.87 7.99
C GLN A 31 0.13 10.07 7.27
N MET A 32 0.02 8.75 7.33
CA MET A 32 0.85 7.84 6.56
C MET A 32 0.09 7.30 5.36
N ALA A 33 0.67 7.39 4.17
CA ALA A 33 0.21 6.71 2.98
C ALA A 33 0.72 5.26 3.02
N ILE A 34 -0.20 4.29 2.98
CA ILE A 34 0.15 2.87 2.99
C ILE A 34 -0.23 2.24 1.64
N GLU A 35 0.74 1.60 1.00
CA GLU A 35 0.55 0.89 -0.26
C GLU A 35 1.29 -0.45 -0.28
N VAL A 36 0.81 -1.37 -1.11
CA VAL A 36 1.47 -2.65 -1.40
C VAL A 36 1.96 -2.63 -2.83
N ARG A 37 3.22 -3.02 -3.03
CA ARG A 37 3.78 -3.26 -4.36
C ARG A 37 4.11 -4.72 -4.53
N PHE A 38 3.70 -5.31 -5.64
CA PHE A 38 4.05 -6.68 -6.02
C PHE A 38 4.46 -6.72 -7.49
N SER A 39 5.37 -7.63 -7.80
CA SER A 39 5.86 -7.82 -9.17
C SER A 39 5.08 -8.95 -9.84
N ASP A 40 4.37 -8.65 -10.92
CA ASP A 40 3.77 -9.69 -11.75
C ASP A 40 4.87 -10.35 -12.58
N SER A 41 5.14 -11.61 -12.25
CA SER A 41 6.19 -12.41 -12.90
C SER A 41 5.94 -12.69 -14.39
N LYS A 42 4.69 -12.59 -14.87
CA LYS A 42 4.33 -12.85 -16.27
C LYS A 42 4.48 -11.61 -17.12
N THR A 43 4.02 -10.47 -16.62
CA THR A 43 4.05 -9.20 -17.35
C THR A 43 5.34 -8.40 -17.10
N LEU A 44 6.13 -8.78 -16.09
CA LEU A 44 7.30 -8.04 -15.61
C LEU A 44 6.95 -6.60 -15.19
N GLN A 45 5.70 -6.38 -14.77
CA GLN A 45 5.21 -5.10 -14.30
C GLN A 45 5.17 -5.07 -12.77
N ILE A 46 5.32 -3.87 -12.22
CA ILE A 46 5.09 -3.61 -10.80
C ILE A 46 3.66 -3.09 -10.67
N TRP A 47 2.86 -3.81 -9.90
CA TRP A 47 1.53 -3.39 -9.51
C TRP A 47 1.61 -2.69 -8.17
N VAL A 48 0.82 -1.63 -8.02
CA VAL A 48 0.73 -0.82 -6.81
C VAL A 48 -0.72 -0.73 -6.40
N GLU A 49 -1.01 -1.18 -5.19
CA GLU A 49 -2.34 -1.15 -4.60
C GLU A 49 -2.32 -0.24 -3.37
N PHE A 50 -3.08 0.85 -3.44
CA PHE A 50 -3.26 1.76 -2.32
C PHE A 50 -4.15 1.10 -1.26
N ILE A 51 -3.69 1.09 -0.01
CA ILE A 51 -4.49 0.56 1.11
C ILE A 51 -5.30 1.68 1.73
N GLU A 52 -4.62 2.67 2.33
CA GLU A 52 -5.27 3.75 3.06
C GLU A 52 -4.30 4.89 3.39
N PHE A 53 -4.88 6.02 3.81
CA PHE A 53 -4.21 7.03 4.60
C PHE A 53 -4.52 6.78 6.07
N ALA A 54 -3.51 6.38 6.84
CA ALA A 54 -3.63 6.18 8.28
C ALA A 54 -3.26 7.49 8.99
N ILE A 55 -4.20 8.07 9.75
CA ILE A 55 -3.91 9.29 10.53
C ILE A 55 -2.84 8.95 11.58
N VAL A 56 -1.82 9.81 11.67
CA VAL A 56 -0.81 9.71 12.73
C VAL A 56 -1.30 10.56 13.90
N GLU A 57 -1.52 9.93 15.05
CA GLU A 57 -1.80 10.61 16.31
C GLU A 57 -0.51 10.61 17.14
N ASP A 58 -0.03 11.79 17.53
CA ASP A 58 1.05 11.91 18.51
C ASP A 58 0.60 11.34 19.85
N LEU A 59 1.36 10.38 20.39
CA LEU A 59 1.16 9.77 21.72
C LEU A 59 1.50 10.72 22.87
#